data_AF-A0A285IDR9-F1
#
_entry.id   AF-A0A285IDR9-F1
#
_cell.length_a   1.000
_cell.length_b   1.000
_cell.length_c   1.000
_cell.angle_alpha   90.00
_cell.angle_beta   90.00
_cell.angle_gamma   90.00
#
_symmetry.space_group_name_H-M   'P 1'
#
loop_
_entity.id
_entity.type
_entity.pdbx_description
1 polymer ?
#
loop_
_entity_poly.entity_id
_entity_poly.type
_entity_poly.pdbx_seq_one_letter_code
_entity_poly.pdbx_strand_id
1 'polypeptide(L)'
;MGDEGGGLQARALIAADGGEWSGLLFDNSVVGLEPALTWTLRIPFAPVGGDPVLLEIEWLPDTAAGWQRLAGLHVSSGSFAEPAEAVIHHHGHHRYDRVDVQVTAQDGPLITASVALAGDVDALGPGEITCTAALRFTGIDVQLQGVSNATEALQRLAGHTDTTGLIEIDDPRGIAFRFGPG
;
A
#
# COMPACT_ATOMS: atom_id res chain seq x y z
N MET A 1 36.68 -15.62 10.24
CA MET A 1 36.79 -14.85 8.98
C MET A 1 35.39 -14.89 8.39
N GLY A 2 34.52 -13.92 8.53
CA GLY A 2 34.65 -12.48 8.77
C GLY A 2 33.35 -11.97 8.16
N ASP A 3 32.32 -11.90 8.99
CA ASP A 3 30.96 -11.53 8.59
C ASP A 3 30.96 -10.03 8.24
N GLU A 4 31.33 -9.72 7.00
CA GLU A 4 31.37 -8.36 6.45
C GLU A 4 29.94 -7.90 6.08
N GLY A 5 29.13 -7.66 7.12
CA GLY A 5 28.57 -6.35 7.48
C GLY A 5 28.15 -5.34 6.41
N GLY A 6 27.64 -5.76 5.25
CA GLY A 6 27.14 -4.87 4.17
C GLY A 6 25.62 -4.89 3.94
N GLY A 7 24.89 -5.81 4.59
CA GLY A 7 23.44 -5.97 4.39
C GLY A 7 22.62 -4.89 5.10
N LEU A 8 21.47 -4.53 4.52
CA LEU A 8 20.49 -3.63 5.13
C LEU A 8 20.06 -4.18 6.51
N GLN A 9 20.14 -3.35 7.54
CA GLN A 9 19.84 -3.75 8.92
C GLN A 9 18.48 -3.20 9.36
N ALA A 10 17.68 -3.99 10.09
CA ALA A 10 16.36 -3.56 10.57
C ALA A 10 16.42 -2.25 11.37
N ARG A 11 17.45 -2.07 12.21
CA ARG A 11 17.64 -0.85 13.02
C ARG A 11 17.88 0.42 12.19
N ALA A 12 18.25 0.29 10.93
CA ALA A 12 18.45 1.43 10.03
C ALA A 12 17.13 1.88 9.37
N LEU A 13 16.08 1.06 9.46
CA LEU A 13 14.77 1.31 8.87
C LEU A 13 13.90 2.09 9.84
N ILE A 14 14.11 3.41 9.86
CA ILE A 14 13.35 4.35 10.68
C ILE A 14 12.31 5.00 9.77
N ALA A 15 11.02 4.79 10.03
CA ALA A 15 9.96 5.37 9.20
C ALA A 15 10.09 6.91 9.18
N ALA A 16 9.98 7.47 7.98
CA ALA A 16 9.99 8.91 7.75
C ALA A 16 8.57 9.41 7.43
N ASP A 17 8.38 10.72 7.51
CA ASP A 17 7.14 11.37 7.10
C ASP A 17 6.91 11.24 5.58
N GLY A 18 5.66 11.45 5.16
CA GLY A 18 5.29 11.45 3.74
C GLY A 18 4.87 10.09 3.19
N GLY A 19 4.47 9.16 4.07
CA GLY A 19 3.88 7.92 3.61
C GLY A 19 2.50 8.10 2.98
N GLU A 20 2.12 7.15 2.13
CA GLU A 20 0.92 7.20 1.32
C GLU A 20 0.07 5.94 1.50
N TRP A 21 -1.24 6.13 1.40
CA TRP A 21 -2.23 5.06 1.30
C TRP A 21 -3.10 5.33 0.07
N SER A 22 -3.16 4.39 -0.87
CA SER A 22 -3.97 4.53 -2.09
C SER A 22 -4.76 3.26 -2.38
N GLY A 23 -5.86 3.40 -3.11
CA GLY A 23 -6.65 2.28 -3.60
C GLY A 23 -6.44 2.02 -5.08
N LEU A 24 -6.63 0.78 -5.49
CA LEU A 24 -6.77 0.36 -6.87
C LEU A 24 -8.02 -0.50 -7.01
N LEU A 25 -8.99 -0.04 -7.79
CA LEU A 25 -10.11 -0.86 -8.24
C LEU A 25 -9.78 -1.41 -9.62
N PHE A 26 -9.64 -2.72 -9.75
CA PHE A 26 -9.29 -3.36 -11.01
C PHE A 26 -10.11 -4.64 -11.23
N ASP A 27 -10.16 -5.09 -12.49
CA ASP A 27 -10.66 -6.41 -12.85
C ASP A 27 -9.63 -7.16 -13.71
N ASN A 28 -9.82 -8.47 -13.88
CA ASN A 28 -9.04 -9.24 -14.83
C ASN A 28 -9.93 -10.24 -15.56
N SER A 29 -10.54 -9.79 -16.64
CA SER A 29 -11.45 -10.59 -17.46
C SER A 29 -10.77 -11.76 -18.17
N VAL A 30 -9.45 -11.72 -18.38
CA VAL A 30 -8.70 -12.81 -19.02
C VAL A 30 -8.82 -14.09 -18.17
N VAL A 31 -8.83 -13.94 -16.85
CA VAL A 31 -8.98 -15.04 -15.89
C VAL A 31 -10.34 -15.07 -15.19
N GLY A 32 -11.26 -14.17 -15.57
CA GLY A 32 -12.59 -14.07 -14.98
C GLY A 32 -12.61 -13.55 -13.55
N LEU A 33 -11.62 -12.74 -13.16
CA LEU A 33 -11.60 -12.09 -11.86
C LEU A 33 -12.61 -10.92 -11.87
N GLU A 34 -13.59 -11.00 -10.97
CA GLU A 34 -14.52 -9.90 -10.70
C GLU A 34 -13.77 -8.65 -10.21
N PRO A 35 -14.33 -7.44 -10.41
CA PRO A 35 -13.76 -6.21 -9.89
C PRO A 35 -13.44 -6.30 -8.40
N ALA A 36 -12.22 -5.91 -8.02
CA ALA A 36 -11.75 -5.90 -6.64
C ALA A 36 -11.05 -4.58 -6.33
N LEU A 37 -11.38 -4.00 -5.16
CA LEU A 37 -10.66 -2.88 -4.59
C LEU A 37 -9.57 -3.42 -3.67
N THR A 38 -8.33 -3.00 -3.90
CA THR A 38 -7.19 -3.29 -3.05
C THR A 38 -6.51 -2.00 -2.59
N TRP A 39 -5.78 -2.08 -1.48
CA TRP A 39 -5.01 -0.97 -0.93
C TRP A 39 -3.51 -1.17 -1.14
N THR A 40 -2.80 -0.06 -1.33
CA THR A 40 -1.35 0.03 -1.40
C THR A 40 -0.85 1.03 -0.36
N LEU A 41 0.18 0.63 0.38
CA LEU A 41 0.89 1.49 1.33
C LEU A 41 2.29 1.75 0.81
N ARG A 42 2.73 3.01 0.86
CA ARG A 42 4.11 3.43 0.57
C ARG A 42 4.66 4.11 1.80
N ILE A 43 5.67 3.53 2.43
CA ILE A 43 6.27 4.02 3.68
C ILE A 43 7.73 4.36 3.40
N PRO A 44 8.09 5.65 3.26
CA PRO A 44 9.48 6.03 3.17
C PRO A 44 10.17 5.77 4.52
N PHE A 45 11.43 5.33 4.48
CA PHE A 45 12.30 5.35 5.64
C PHE A 45 13.33 6.47 5.50
N ALA A 46 13.96 6.83 6.62
CA ALA A 46 15.14 7.68 6.62
C ALA A 46 16.22 7.08 5.70
N PRO A 47 16.94 7.91 4.91
CA PRO A 47 17.97 7.41 4.02
C PRO A 47 19.05 6.61 4.76
N VAL A 48 19.43 5.47 4.19
CA VAL A 48 20.49 4.60 4.73
C VAL A 48 21.75 4.85 3.94
N GLY A 49 22.80 5.36 4.58
CA GLY A 49 24.02 5.75 3.86
C GLY A 49 23.84 6.92 2.88
N GLY A 50 22.70 7.62 2.94
CA GLY A 50 22.33 8.68 2.00
C GLY A 50 21.40 8.21 0.87
N ASP A 51 21.19 6.91 0.72
CA ASP A 51 20.33 6.33 -0.30
C ASP A 51 18.88 6.20 0.18
N PRO A 52 17.89 6.47 -0.68
CA PRO A 52 16.48 6.36 -0.30
C PRO A 52 16.08 4.90 -0.06
N VAL A 53 15.19 4.71 0.91
CA VAL A 53 14.60 3.41 1.22
C VAL A 53 13.09 3.55 1.31
N LEU A 54 12.37 2.63 0.68
CA LEU A 54 10.92 2.60 0.64
C LEU A 54 10.42 1.20 0.98
N LEU A 55 9.43 1.11 1.87
CA LEU A 55 8.57 -0.06 1.95
C LEU A 55 7.33 0.18 1.11
N GLU A 56 7.05 -0.76 0.23
CA GLU A 56 5.82 -0.83 -0.56
C GLU A 56 5.07 -2.09 -0.17
N ILE A 57 3.78 -1.95 0.14
CA ILE A 57 2.89 -3.09 0.40
C ILE A 57 1.71 -2.96 -0.53
N GLU A 58 1.49 -3.96 -1.37
CA GLU A 58 0.45 -3.96 -2.40
C GLU A 58 -0.57 -5.08 -2.14
N TRP A 59 -1.71 -4.96 -2.83
CA TRP A 59 -2.77 -5.97 -2.86
C TRP A 59 -3.45 -6.23 -1.52
N LEU A 60 -3.37 -5.31 -0.54
CA LEU A 60 -4.15 -5.47 0.69
C LEU A 60 -5.64 -5.52 0.34
N PRO A 61 -6.38 -6.58 0.71
CA PRO A 61 -7.77 -6.72 0.35
C PRO A 61 -8.61 -5.65 1.05
N ASP A 62 -9.66 -5.15 0.38
CA ASP A 62 -10.66 -4.34 1.04
C ASP A 62 -11.45 -5.17 2.07
N THR A 63 -11.70 -4.59 3.24
CA THR A 63 -12.44 -5.26 4.34
C THR A 63 -13.83 -4.64 4.55
N ALA A 64 -14.44 -4.11 3.48
CA ALA A 64 -15.79 -3.54 3.43
C ALA A 64 -16.02 -2.23 4.21
N ALA A 65 -15.03 -1.72 4.96
CA ALA A 65 -15.19 -0.49 5.74
C ALA A 65 -15.10 0.79 4.87
N GLY A 66 -14.46 0.70 3.70
CA GLY A 66 -14.13 1.81 2.82
C GLY A 66 -13.03 2.71 3.40
N TRP A 67 -12.44 3.57 2.57
CA TRP A 67 -11.27 4.38 2.96
C TRP A 67 -11.53 5.35 4.14
N GLN A 68 -12.79 5.74 4.38
CA GLN A 68 -13.16 6.65 5.47
C GLN A 68 -13.10 6.00 6.86
N ARG A 69 -13.06 4.67 6.94
CA ARG A 69 -13.18 3.92 8.19
C ARG A 69 -12.15 2.79 8.25
N LEU A 70 -10.89 3.13 8.03
CA LEU A 70 -9.77 2.21 8.11
C LEU A 70 -9.31 1.97 9.56
N ALA A 71 -9.61 2.86 10.51
CA ALA A 71 -9.23 2.66 11.91
C ALA A 71 -9.77 1.31 12.45
N GLY A 72 -8.87 0.47 12.97
CA GLY A 72 -9.18 -0.88 13.43
C GLY A 72 -9.01 -1.97 12.37
N LEU A 73 -8.73 -1.61 11.10
CA LEU A 73 -8.38 -2.55 10.04
C LEU A 73 -7.15 -3.37 10.46
N HIS A 74 -7.26 -4.68 10.31
CA HIS A 74 -6.16 -5.61 10.47
C HIS A 74 -6.11 -6.54 9.26
N VAL A 75 -4.94 -6.62 8.61
CA VAL A 75 -4.68 -7.54 7.50
C VAL A 75 -3.41 -8.30 7.82
N SER A 76 -3.45 -9.62 7.67
CA SER A 76 -2.26 -10.47 7.79
C SER A 76 -2.12 -11.37 6.55
N SER A 77 -0.87 -11.52 6.12
CA SER A 77 -0.40 -12.37 5.03
C SER A 77 0.54 -13.40 5.63
N GLY A 78 0.17 -14.68 5.52
CA GLY A 78 0.96 -15.79 6.07
C GLY A 78 2.00 -16.35 5.11
N SER A 79 1.90 -15.96 3.83
CA SER A 79 2.75 -16.38 2.73
C SER A 79 2.96 -15.24 1.74
N PHE A 80 4.09 -15.27 1.04
CA PHE A 80 4.45 -14.29 0.03
C PHE A 80 3.32 -14.12 -1.01
N ALA A 81 2.95 -12.86 -1.26
CA ALA A 81 1.94 -12.44 -2.23
C ALA A 81 0.51 -12.98 -2.00
N GLU A 82 0.19 -13.48 -0.80
CA GLU A 82 -1.14 -14.01 -0.47
C GLU A 82 -1.61 -13.63 0.96
N PRO A 83 -2.49 -12.62 1.13
CA PRO A 83 -3.15 -11.81 0.09
C PRO A 83 -2.38 -10.55 -0.32
N ALA A 84 -1.31 -10.20 0.40
CA ALA A 84 -0.57 -8.96 0.18
C ALA A 84 0.90 -9.25 -0.15
N GLU A 85 1.52 -8.37 -0.93
CA GLU A 85 2.94 -8.41 -1.24
C GLU A 85 3.64 -7.25 -0.53
N ALA A 86 4.74 -7.50 0.18
CA ALA A 86 5.57 -6.46 0.77
C ALA A 86 7.01 -6.53 0.25
N VAL A 87 7.50 -5.36 -0.16
CA VAL A 87 8.84 -5.19 -0.74
C VAL A 87 9.52 -3.99 -0.12
N ILE A 88 10.78 -4.13 0.25
CA ILE A 88 11.65 -3.00 0.53
C ILE A 88 12.51 -2.72 -0.69
N HIS A 89 12.55 -1.46 -1.09
CA HIS A 89 13.39 -0.97 -2.17
C HIS A 89 14.63 -0.29 -1.58
N HIS A 90 15.78 -0.96 -1.70
CA HIS A 90 17.11 -0.43 -1.34
C HIS A 90 18.20 -1.21 -2.08
N HIS A 91 18.79 -0.58 -3.11
CA HIS A 91 19.72 -1.23 -4.06
C HIS A 91 19.21 -2.55 -4.67
N GLY A 92 17.90 -2.70 -4.78
CA GLY A 92 17.23 -3.94 -5.16
C GLY A 92 15.87 -4.07 -4.48
N HIS A 93 15.23 -5.21 -4.66
CA HIS A 93 13.96 -5.56 -4.02
C HIS A 93 14.25 -6.62 -2.95
N HIS A 94 13.74 -6.38 -1.74
CA HIS A 94 13.79 -7.31 -0.62
C HIS A 94 12.36 -7.72 -0.29
N ARG A 95 11.96 -8.93 -0.69
CA ARG A 95 10.57 -9.40 -0.58
C ARG A 95 10.35 -10.17 0.73
N TYR A 96 9.17 -10.02 1.31
CA TYR A 96 8.82 -10.66 2.59
C TYR A 96 7.67 -11.65 2.44
N ASP A 97 7.84 -12.80 3.09
CA ASP A 97 6.85 -13.88 3.12
C ASP A 97 5.64 -13.53 3.99
N ARG A 98 5.84 -12.75 5.07
CA ARG A 98 4.78 -12.41 6.01
C ARG A 98 4.64 -10.91 6.15
N VAL A 99 3.39 -10.48 6.22
CA VAL A 99 3.00 -9.09 6.35
C VAL A 99 1.87 -9.02 7.38
N ASP A 100 1.99 -8.12 8.35
CA ASP A 100 0.92 -7.77 9.26
C ASP A 100 0.75 -6.25 9.22
N VAL A 101 -0.45 -5.77 8.90
CA VAL A 101 -0.80 -4.36 8.84
C VAL A 101 -1.97 -4.10 9.76
N GLN A 102 -1.76 -3.24 10.74
CA GLN A 102 -2.80 -2.76 11.65
C GLN A 102 -2.95 -1.25 11.52
N VAL A 103 -4.13 -0.78 11.14
CA VAL A 103 -4.45 0.65 11.22
C VAL A 103 -4.90 0.95 12.64
N THR A 104 -4.10 1.75 13.36
CA THR A 104 -4.31 2.04 14.79
C THR A 104 -5.16 3.28 15.01
N ALA A 105 -5.13 4.23 14.07
CA ALA A 105 -5.91 5.46 14.14
C ALA A 105 -6.15 6.04 12.75
N GLN A 106 -7.21 6.82 12.62
CA GLN A 106 -7.48 7.63 11.43
C GLN A 106 -8.10 8.96 11.84
N ASP A 107 -7.58 10.05 11.28
CA ASP A 107 -8.12 11.41 11.39
C ASP A 107 -8.28 12.00 9.98
N GLY A 108 -9.50 11.95 9.45
CA GLY A 108 -9.79 12.30 8.06
C GLY A 108 -8.95 11.49 7.07
N PRO A 109 -8.14 12.14 6.21
CA PRO A 109 -7.26 11.45 5.27
C PRO A 109 -5.93 10.97 5.89
N LEU A 110 -5.66 11.26 7.17
CA LEU A 110 -4.43 10.83 7.83
C LEU A 110 -4.66 9.49 8.55
N ILE A 111 -3.89 8.48 8.19
CA ILE A 111 -4.01 7.10 8.64
C ILE A 111 -2.74 6.73 9.38
N THR A 112 -2.84 6.27 10.63
CA THR A 112 -1.68 5.70 11.34
C THR A 112 -1.73 4.19 11.23
N ALA A 113 -0.68 3.59 10.66
CA ALA A 113 -0.56 2.15 10.50
C ALA A 113 0.70 1.64 11.18
N SER A 114 0.58 0.50 11.85
CA SER A 114 1.70 -0.33 12.29
C SER A 114 1.86 -1.49 11.31
N VAL A 115 3.09 -1.75 10.90
CA VAL A 115 3.45 -2.82 9.98
C VAL A 115 4.49 -3.71 10.61
N ALA A 116 4.32 -5.03 10.50
CA ALA A 116 5.35 -6.02 10.75
C ALA A 116 5.58 -6.88 9.51
N LEU A 117 6.84 -7.09 9.17
CA LEU A 117 7.28 -7.96 8.07
C LEU A 117 8.18 -9.06 8.62
N ALA A 118 8.09 -10.25 8.05
CA ALA A 118 8.98 -11.35 8.40
C ALA A 118 9.22 -12.30 7.21
N GLY A 119 10.32 -13.05 7.28
CA GLY A 119 10.65 -14.06 6.29
C GLY A 119 11.15 -13.43 4.99
N ASP A 120 12.33 -12.81 5.03
CA ASP A 120 13.02 -12.32 3.84
C ASP A 120 13.25 -13.46 2.84
N VAL A 121 12.53 -13.40 1.72
CA VAL A 121 12.51 -14.41 0.65
C VAL A 121 13.82 -14.40 -0.12
N ASP A 122 14.45 -13.22 -0.23
CA ASP A 122 15.64 -13.02 -1.03
C ASP A 122 16.93 -13.28 -0.24
N ALA A 123 16.84 -13.31 1.10
CA ALA A 123 17.98 -13.40 2.02
C ALA A 123 19.01 -12.29 1.81
N LEU A 124 18.54 -11.09 1.44
CA LEU A 124 19.33 -9.90 1.14
C LEU A 124 19.13 -8.76 2.16
N GLY A 125 18.09 -8.86 2.99
CA GLY A 125 17.66 -7.86 3.95
C GLY A 125 17.53 -8.39 5.38
N PRO A 126 16.89 -7.62 6.27
CA PRO A 126 16.58 -8.07 7.62
C PRO A 126 15.55 -9.19 7.61
N GLY A 127 15.70 -10.19 8.48
CA GLY A 127 14.73 -11.29 8.59
C GLY A 127 13.35 -10.86 9.16
N GLU A 128 13.31 -9.78 9.94
CA GLU A 128 12.10 -9.20 10.53
C GLU A 128 12.22 -7.67 10.61
N ILE A 129 11.11 -6.98 10.41
CA ILE A 129 11.00 -5.51 10.46
C ILE A 129 9.68 -5.13 11.10
N THR A 130 9.70 -4.09 11.93
CA THR A 130 8.48 -3.45 12.44
C THR A 130 8.59 -1.95 12.30
N CYS A 131 7.54 -1.29 11.83
CA CYS A 131 7.47 0.17 11.81
C CYS A 131 6.05 0.68 12.09
N THR A 132 5.96 1.95 12.45
CA THR A 132 4.70 2.69 12.54
C THR A 132 4.86 3.96 11.73
N ALA A 133 3.89 4.26 10.87
CA ALA A 133 3.94 5.41 10.00
C ALA A 133 2.59 6.13 9.93
N ALA A 134 2.65 7.45 9.75
CA ALA A 134 1.51 8.27 9.38
C ALA A 134 1.45 8.36 7.86
N LEU A 135 0.32 7.95 7.29
CA LEU A 135 0.08 7.80 5.87
C LEU A 135 -1.04 8.75 5.45
N ARG A 136 -0.83 9.49 4.37
CA ARG A 136 -1.90 10.29 3.77
C ARG A 136 -2.64 9.42 2.77
N PHE A 137 -3.96 9.35 2.89
CA PHE A 137 -4.81 8.85 1.83
C PHE A 137 -4.67 9.74 0.61
N THR A 138 -4.17 9.20 -0.49
CA THR A 138 -3.93 9.96 -1.71
C THR A 138 -5.09 9.82 -2.69
N GLY A 139 -5.75 8.67 -2.76
CA GLY A 139 -6.91 8.48 -3.61
C GLY A 139 -7.09 7.05 -4.08
N ILE A 140 -7.88 6.88 -5.14
CA ILE A 140 -8.19 5.58 -5.74
C ILE A 140 -8.04 5.66 -7.26
N ASP A 141 -7.28 4.74 -7.83
CA ASP A 141 -7.20 4.55 -9.27
C ASP A 141 -8.20 3.47 -9.71
N VAL A 142 -8.83 3.66 -10.88
CA VAL A 142 -9.82 2.72 -11.43
C VAL A 142 -9.34 2.20 -12.77
N GLN A 143 -9.12 0.89 -12.84
CA GLN A 143 -8.62 0.14 -14.01
C GLN A 143 -9.56 -1.03 -14.31
N LEU A 144 -10.75 -0.71 -14.84
CA LEU A 144 -11.78 -1.70 -15.18
C LEU A 144 -11.91 -1.85 -16.69
N GLN A 145 -12.05 -3.08 -17.18
CA GLN A 145 -12.27 -3.31 -18.59
C GLN A 145 -13.60 -2.70 -19.05
N GLY A 146 -13.58 -2.00 -20.19
CA GLY A 146 -14.76 -1.40 -20.80
C GLY A 146 -15.16 -0.05 -20.21
N VAL A 147 -14.58 0.33 -19.07
CA VAL A 147 -14.78 1.66 -18.48
C VAL A 147 -13.80 2.63 -19.15
N SER A 148 -14.34 3.71 -19.72
CA SER A 148 -13.55 4.66 -20.53
C SER A 148 -13.74 6.13 -20.12
N ASN A 149 -14.59 6.39 -19.13
CA ASN A 149 -14.86 7.74 -18.65
C ASN A 149 -15.05 7.75 -17.14
N ALA A 150 -14.78 8.89 -16.51
CA ALA A 150 -14.79 9.01 -15.06
C ALA A 150 -16.19 8.89 -14.43
N THR A 151 -17.26 9.26 -15.13
CA THR A 151 -18.62 9.11 -14.58
C THR A 151 -18.95 7.64 -14.36
N GLU A 152 -18.68 6.79 -15.35
CA GLU A 152 -18.85 5.34 -15.24
C GLU A 152 -17.90 4.75 -14.19
N ALA A 153 -16.62 5.15 -14.20
CA ALA A 153 -15.65 4.68 -13.21
C ALA A 153 -16.07 5.01 -11.77
N LEU A 154 -16.58 6.22 -11.52
CA LEU A 154 -17.06 6.64 -10.21
C LEU A 154 -18.29 5.83 -9.79
N GLN A 155 -19.22 5.56 -10.71
CA GLN A 155 -20.38 4.70 -10.44
C GLN A 155 -19.97 3.27 -10.08
N ARG A 156 -18.98 2.72 -10.78
CA ARG A 156 -18.42 1.39 -10.47
C ARG A 156 -17.73 1.40 -9.11
N LEU A 157 -16.92 2.42 -8.83
CA LEU A 157 -16.22 2.58 -7.56
C LEU A 157 -17.17 2.71 -6.36
N ALA A 158 -18.31 3.39 -6.53
CA ALA A 158 -19.33 3.53 -5.49
C ALA A 158 -19.95 2.19 -5.04
N GLY A 159 -19.78 1.11 -5.82
CA GLY A 159 -20.15 -0.24 -5.41
C GLY A 159 -19.17 -0.89 -4.43
N HIS A 160 -17.98 -0.33 -4.26
CA HIS A 160 -16.91 -0.88 -3.41
C HIS A 160 -16.58 0.01 -2.20
N THR A 161 -16.69 1.33 -2.33
CA THR A 161 -16.35 2.27 -1.25
C THR A 161 -17.15 3.56 -1.34
N ASP A 162 -17.17 4.36 -0.27
CA ASP A 162 -17.68 5.73 -0.32
C ASP A 162 -16.81 6.58 -1.25
N THR A 163 -17.45 7.27 -2.19
CA THR A 163 -16.81 8.17 -3.17
C THR A 163 -16.99 9.65 -2.82
N THR A 164 -17.59 9.97 -1.67
CA THR A 164 -17.83 11.35 -1.23
C THR A 164 -16.52 12.12 -1.10
N GLY A 165 -16.46 13.29 -1.74
CA GLY A 165 -15.28 14.17 -1.72
C GLY A 165 -14.16 13.78 -2.69
N LEU A 166 -14.32 12.67 -3.42
CA LEU A 166 -13.41 12.30 -4.49
C LEU A 166 -13.72 13.11 -5.76
N ILE A 167 -12.68 13.65 -6.37
CA ILE A 167 -12.70 14.33 -7.67
C ILE A 167 -11.82 13.59 -8.65
N GLU A 168 -12.24 13.54 -9.90
CA GLU A 168 -11.40 13.10 -11.00
C GLU A 168 -10.19 14.04 -11.13
N ILE A 169 -9.02 13.45 -11.35
CA ILE A 169 -7.82 14.17 -11.78
C ILE A 169 -7.35 13.63 -13.13
N ASP A 170 -6.65 14.48 -13.88
CA ASP A 170 -5.94 14.05 -15.07
C ASP A 170 -4.70 13.25 -14.65
N ASP A 171 -4.70 11.93 -14.90
CA ASP A 171 -3.57 11.03 -14.64
C ASP A 171 -3.24 10.26 -15.94
N PRO A 172 -1.98 10.31 -16.41
CA PRO A 172 -1.59 9.65 -17.65
C PRO A 172 -1.70 8.11 -17.59
N ARG A 173 -1.88 7.53 -16.41
CA ARG A 173 -1.98 6.08 -16.18
C ARG A 173 -3.41 5.55 -16.24
N GLY A 174 -4.43 6.41 -16.23
CA GLY A 174 -5.83 6.00 -16.26
C GLY A 174 -6.76 6.96 -15.53
N ILE A 175 -7.95 6.46 -15.17
CA ILE A 175 -8.93 7.26 -14.42
C ILE A 175 -8.56 7.24 -12.95
N ALA A 176 -8.23 8.40 -12.40
CA ALA A 176 -7.78 8.56 -11.03
C ALA A 176 -8.70 9.51 -10.26
N PHE A 177 -9.04 9.12 -9.04
CA PHE A 177 -9.83 9.92 -8.11
C PHE A 177 -8.99 10.30 -6.89
N ARG A 178 -9.00 11.58 -6.51
CA ARG A 178 -8.27 12.14 -5.36
C ARG A 178 -9.20 13.02 -4.52
N PHE A 179 -8.80 13.45 -3.33
CA PHE A 179 -9.55 14.50 -2.64
C PHE A 179 -9.48 15.82 -3.39
N GLY A 180 -10.65 16.45 -3.54
CA GLY A 180 -10.67 17.86 -3.92
C GLY A 180 -10.14 18.74 -2.79
N PRO A 181 -9.56 19.91 -3.09
CA PRO A 181 -9.29 20.90 -2.05
C PRO A 181 -10.63 21.24 -1.39
N GLY A 182 -10.72 21.00 -0.07
CA GLY A 182 -11.83 21.43 0.77
C GLY A 182 -11.82 22.94 1.00
#